data_AF-A0A2C9KVF9-F1
#
_entry.id   AF-A0A2C9KVF9-F1
#
_cell.length_a   1.000
_cell.length_b   1.000
_cell.length_c   1.000
_cell.angle_alpha   90.00
_cell.angle_beta   90.00
_cell.angle_gamma   90.00
#
_symmetry.space_group_name_H-M   'P 1'
#
loop_
_entity.id
_entity.type
_entity.pdbx_description
1 polymer ?
#
loop_
_entity_poly.entity_id
_entity_poly.type
_entity_poly.pdbx_seq_one_letter_code
_entity_poly.pdbx_strand_id
1 'polypeptide(L)'
;MKDEEWYMLYRDEPIQYGDWTLVFRAQSGIDVSFYTLWETIGYHDDLPLSSEFPIGCYRMDNMERCSRHFRGSVLDDWTNINQVKVSLFSNGSEVVYMIFNGSSSTRDTWYQQTLILESSWTLLRNDSNVVDFNFQGFLWSGNNRRMVICGQYSGCGGDSTYYMALDSTYDACLDTWSLAIPNFPVFLYSPWNRLVTLSSQPTGRSLRSTITQVQRIINLKLG
;
A
#
# COMPACT_ATOMS: atom_id res chain seq x y z
N MET A 1 35.91 16.59 -2.54
CA MET A 1 34.67 15.82 -2.61
C MET A 1 34.46 15.24 -1.23
N LYS A 2 33.45 15.72 -0.50
CA LYS A 2 33.00 15.12 0.75
C LYS A 2 31.86 14.19 0.35
N ASP A 3 32.01 12.91 0.64
CA ASP A 3 31.13 11.86 0.15
C ASP A 3 29.69 12.05 0.65
N GLU A 4 28.73 11.94 -0.28
CA GLU A 4 27.29 12.04 -0.04
C GLU A 4 26.76 11.03 1.00
N GLU A 5 27.52 9.97 1.27
CA GLU A 5 27.20 8.96 2.28
C GLU A 5 27.17 9.52 3.71
N TRP A 6 28.00 10.51 4.03
CA TRP A 6 28.07 11.07 5.40
C TRP A 6 26.90 12.00 5.73
N TYR A 7 26.32 12.68 4.74
CA TYR A 7 25.13 13.53 4.95
C TYR A 7 23.84 12.73 5.12
N MET A 8 23.83 11.44 4.74
CA MET A 8 22.65 10.57 4.85
C MET A 8 22.46 9.94 6.23
N LEU A 9 23.50 9.92 7.08
CA LEU A 9 23.49 9.28 8.40
C LEU A 9 22.89 10.15 9.52
N TYR A 10 22.62 11.43 9.24
CA TYR A 10 21.97 12.36 10.17
C TYR A 10 20.99 13.21 9.36
N ARG A 11 19.84 12.65 9.01
CA ARG A 11 18.77 13.41 8.37
C ARG A 11 17.72 13.74 9.43
N ASP A 12 17.60 15.03 9.75
CA ASP A 12 16.52 15.58 10.58
C ASP A 12 15.26 15.92 9.74
N GLU A 13 15.28 15.60 8.44
CA GLU A 13 14.24 15.94 7.47
C GLU A 13 13.57 14.69 6.89
N PRO A 14 12.24 14.72 6.66
CA PRO A 14 11.52 13.64 6.00
C PRO A 14 12.10 13.27 4.62
N ILE A 15 11.95 12.01 4.22
CA ILE A 15 12.46 11.51 2.94
C ILE A 15 11.62 12.08 1.78
N GLN A 16 12.22 12.91 0.93
CA GLN A 16 11.56 13.56 -0.21
C GLN A 16 11.86 12.90 -1.56
N TYR A 17 10.86 12.87 -2.43
CA TYR A 17 10.88 12.43 -3.83
C TYR A 17 10.17 13.47 -4.71
N GLY A 18 10.92 14.48 -5.16
CA GLY A 18 10.32 15.67 -5.76
C GLY A 18 9.48 16.41 -4.72
N ASP A 19 8.22 16.68 -5.05
CA ASP A 19 7.26 17.34 -4.15
C ASP A 19 6.59 16.39 -3.13
N TRP A 20 6.99 15.11 -3.10
CA TRP A 20 6.35 14.08 -2.30
C TRP A 20 7.25 13.62 -1.16
N THR A 21 6.70 13.57 0.05
CA THR A 21 7.33 13.00 1.24
C THR A 21 6.95 11.52 1.38
N LEU A 22 7.92 10.62 1.44
CA LEU A 22 7.69 9.22 1.78
C LEU A 22 7.34 9.11 3.27
N VAL A 23 6.16 8.56 3.58
CA VAL A 23 5.71 8.40 4.98
C VAL A 23 5.45 6.95 5.37
N PHE A 24 5.21 6.09 4.39
CA PHE A 24 5.02 4.68 4.66
C PHE A 24 5.40 3.83 3.46
N ARG A 25 6.07 2.71 3.71
CA ARG A 25 6.29 1.68 2.70
C ARG A 25 6.02 0.32 3.29
N ALA A 26 5.14 -0.43 2.64
CA ALA A 26 4.87 -1.81 2.96
C ALA A 26 5.55 -2.75 1.96
N GLN A 27 6.35 -3.66 2.47
CA GLN A 27 7.04 -4.70 1.73
C GLN A 27 6.20 -5.98 1.72
N SER A 28 5.97 -6.57 0.53
CA SER A 28 5.27 -7.85 0.45
C SER A 28 6.16 -9.01 0.88
N GLY A 29 5.55 -10.00 1.55
CA GLY A 29 6.11 -11.32 1.79
C GLY A 29 7.26 -11.38 2.80
N ILE A 30 7.25 -10.53 3.82
CA ILE A 30 8.27 -10.49 4.89
C ILE A 30 7.75 -10.99 6.25
N ASP A 31 6.52 -11.50 6.29
CA ASP A 31 5.83 -12.03 7.48
C ASP A 31 5.70 -11.03 8.64
N VAL A 32 5.52 -9.76 8.27
CA VAL A 32 5.28 -8.66 9.20
C VAL A 32 4.03 -7.93 8.76
N SER A 33 3.08 -7.72 9.67
CA SER A 33 1.86 -6.97 9.35
C SER A 33 2.19 -5.51 9.05
N PHE A 34 1.80 -5.04 7.87
CA PHE A 34 1.95 -3.61 7.56
C PHE A 34 0.91 -2.77 8.31
N TYR A 35 -0.28 -3.33 8.52
CA TYR A 35 -1.35 -2.61 9.21
C TYR A 35 -1.01 -2.39 10.69
N THR A 36 -0.44 -3.38 11.37
CA THR A 36 0.05 -3.21 12.74
C THR A 36 1.10 -2.10 12.82
N LEU A 37 2.05 -2.04 11.88
CA LEU A 37 3.03 -0.96 11.87
C LEU A 37 2.39 0.40 11.61
N TRP A 38 1.45 0.50 10.66
CA TRP A 38 0.71 1.74 10.40
C TRP A 38 0.07 2.30 11.69
N GLU A 39 -0.62 1.44 12.44
CA GLU A 39 -1.30 1.81 13.68
C GLU A 39 -0.36 2.11 14.86
N THR A 40 0.90 1.66 14.79
CA THR A 40 1.87 1.84 15.89
C THR A 40 2.22 3.32 16.04
N ILE A 41 1.92 3.91 17.19
CA ILE A 41 2.26 5.31 17.51
C ILE A 41 3.63 5.37 18.17
N GLY A 42 4.43 6.38 17.82
CA GLY A 42 5.74 6.64 18.42
C GLY A 42 6.87 5.77 17.87
N TYR A 43 6.61 5.03 16.79
CA TYR A 43 7.63 4.29 16.05
C TYR A 43 7.98 5.05 14.76
N HIS A 44 9.25 5.40 14.61
CA HIS A 44 9.74 6.27 13.55
C HIS A 44 11.03 5.70 12.95
N ASP A 45 11.00 5.33 11.67
CA ASP A 45 12.20 4.86 10.95
C ASP A 45 13.01 6.02 10.35
N ASP A 46 12.52 7.26 10.40
CA ASP A 46 13.14 8.46 9.83
C ASP A 46 13.89 9.34 10.84
N LEU A 47 13.84 9.03 12.15
CA LEU A 47 14.44 9.85 13.21
C LEU A 47 15.45 9.08 14.10
N PRO A 48 16.64 9.66 14.31
CA PRO A 48 17.65 9.76 13.26
C PRO A 48 17.87 8.38 12.62
N LEU A 49 17.94 8.33 11.29
CA LEU A 49 18.23 7.11 10.53
C LEU A 49 19.52 6.46 11.07
N SER A 50 19.38 5.37 11.84
CA SER A 50 20.54 4.60 12.25
C SER A 50 21.18 3.98 11.01
N SER A 51 22.49 3.76 11.03
CA SER A 51 23.20 3.04 9.96
C SER A 51 22.66 1.60 9.74
N GLU A 52 21.77 1.12 10.61
CA GLU A 52 21.17 -0.21 10.57
C GLU A 52 19.87 -0.27 9.75
N PHE A 53 19.21 0.87 9.46
CA PHE A 53 17.99 0.82 8.66
C PHE A 53 18.34 0.56 7.18
N PRO A 54 17.79 -0.49 6.53
CA PRO A 54 18.21 -0.86 5.19
C PRO A 54 17.93 0.27 4.19
N ILE A 55 18.99 0.75 3.53
CA ILE A 55 18.88 1.84 2.54
C ILE A 55 17.83 1.57 1.45
N GLY A 56 17.68 0.30 1.07
CA GLY A 56 16.69 -0.15 0.10
C GLY A 56 15.24 0.01 0.56
N CYS A 57 14.97 0.26 1.83
CA CYS A 57 13.62 0.44 2.40
C CYS A 57 13.11 1.87 2.39
N TYR A 58 13.96 2.87 2.23
CA TYR A 58 13.52 4.24 1.99
C TYR A 58 13.88 4.78 0.62
N ARG A 59 14.78 4.11 -0.14
CA ARG A 59 15.12 4.43 -1.53
C ARG A 59 14.17 3.81 -2.55
N MET A 60 13.73 4.63 -3.52
CA MET A 60 12.84 4.22 -4.63
C MET A 60 13.61 3.64 -5.82
N ASP A 61 14.91 3.90 -5.93
CA ASP A 61 15.78 3.43 -7.02
C ASP A 61 16.49 2.10 -6.70
N ASN A 62 16.32 1.57 -5.49
CA ASN A 62 16.91 0.31 -5.03
C ASN A 62 15.92 -0.51 -4.21
N MET A 63 14.77 -0.78 -4.81
CA MET A 63 13.63 -1.40 -4.13
C MET A 63 13.87 -2.87 -3.73
N GLU A 64 14.72 -3.59 -4.45
CA GLU A 64 14.84 -5.06 -4.36
C GLU A 64 15.45 -5.59 -3.05
N ARG A 65 16.01 -4.70 -2.22
CA ARG A 65 16.74 -5.07 -0.98
C ARG A 65 16.04 -4.71 0.32
N CYS A 66 14.75 -4.40 0.26
CA CYS A 66 14.00 -4.05 1.46
C CYS A 66 13.44 -5.30 2.16
N SER A 67 13.79 -5.49 3.43
CA SER A 67 13.34 -6.61 4.27
C SER A 67 12.41 -6.19 5.41
N ARG A 68 12.01 -4.91 5.45
CA ARG A 68 11.18 -4.32 6.51
C ARG A 68 10.14 -3.41 5.89
N HIS A 69 9.11 -3.07 6.65
CA HIS A 69 8.31 -1.89 6.31
C HIS A 69 9.07 -0.62 6.74
N PHE A 70 8.69 0.52 6.16
CA PHE A 70 9.14 1.83 6.61
C PHE A 70 7.94 2.63 7.13
N ARG A 71 8.11 3.32 8.25
CA ARG A 71 7.13 4.23 8.84
C ARG A 71 7.79 5.55 9.24
N GLY A 72 7.34 6.64 8.64
CA GLY A 72 7.83 7.99 8.96
C GLY A 72 7.08 8.63 10.14
N SER A 73 7.78 9.52 10.84
CA SER A 73 7.29 10.35 11.94
C SER A 73 6.08 11.21 11.59
N VAL A 74 5.96 11.63 10.33
CA VAL A 74 4.82 12.41 9.80
C VAL A 74 3.47 11.71 10.02
N LEU A 75 3.43 10.39 10.18
CA LEU A 75 2.19 9.68 10.49
C LEU A 75 1.67 9.93 11.91
N ASP A 76 2.52 10.35 12.84
CA ASP A 76 2.11 10.75 14.19
C ASP A 76 1.86 12.26 14.30
N ASP A 77 2.43 13.06 13.40
CA ASP A 77 2.17 14.50 13.25
C ASP A 77 1.45 14.80 11.92
N TRP A 78 0.26 14.23 11.75
CA TRP A 78 -0.55 14.38 10.54
C TRP A 78 -1.14 15.80 10.44
N THR A 79 -0.36 16.75 9.94
CA THR A 79 -0.75 18.14 9.77
C THR A 79 -0.34 18.67 8.39
N ASN A 80 -1.08 19.65 7.86
CA ASN A 80 -0.78 20.33 6.58
C ASN A 80 -0.64 19.38 5.36
N ILE A 81 -1.42 18.30 5.33
CA ILE A 81 -1.43 17.35 4.21
C ILE A 81 -2.39 17.83 3.12
N ASN A 82 -1.88 18.15 1.93
CA ASN A 82 -2.71 18.53 0.78
C ASN A 82 -3.17 17.32 -0.02
N GLN A 83 -2.27 16.37 -0.27
CA GLN A 83 -2.56 15.18 -1.05
C GLN A 83 -1.90 13.95 -0.45
N VAL A 84 -2.57 12.81 -0.60
CA VAL A 84 -2.02 11.50 -0.25
C VAL A 84 -1.92 10.68 -1.52
N LYS A 85 -0.73 10.18 -1.85
CA LYS A 85 -0.50 9.28 -2.99
C LYS A 85 -0.25 7.86 -2.48
N VAL A 86 -1.06 6.91 -2.92
CA VAL A 86 -0.79 5.47 -2.78
C VAL A 86 -0.26 4.96 -4.12
N SER A 87 0.89 4.31 -4.10
CA SER A 87 1.54 3.76 -5.29
C SER A 87 1.83 2.27 -5.07
N LEU A 88 1.58 1.45 -6.07
CA LEU A 88 2.00 0.04 -6.12
C LEU A 88 3.15 -0.10 -7.09
N PHE A 89 4.22 -0.77 -6.65
CA PHE A 89 5.40 -1.02 -7.46
C PHE A 89 5.57 -2.50 -7.73
N SER A 90 5.94 -2.86 -8.96
CA SER A 90 6.35 -4.21 -9.34
C SER A 90 7.62 -4.11 -10.18
N ASN A 91 8.65 -4.89 -9.82
CA ASN A 91 9.96 -4.87 -10.48
C ASN A 91 10.54 -3.43 -10.62
N GLY A 92 10.47 -2.66 -9.53
CA GLY A 92 10.98 -1.28 -9.48
C GLY A 92 10.16 -0.24 -10.28
N SER A 93 9.06 -0.64 -10.91
CA SER A 93 8.20 0.26 -11.70
C SER A 93 6.84 0.45 -11.06
N GLU A 94 6.33 1.68 -11.05
CA GLU A 94 4.98 2.00 -10.58
C GLU A 94 3.95 1.39 -11.55
N VAL A 95 3.08 0.52 -11.05
CA VAL A 95 2.05 -0.19 -11.85
C VAL A 95 0.65 0.37 -11.65
N VAL A 96 0.38 0.95 -10.47
CA VAL A 96 -0.90 1.56 -10.11
C VAL A 96 -0.63 2.72 -9.15
N TYR A 97 -1.39 3.79 -9.28
CA TYR A 97 -1.45 4.85 -8.29
C TYR A 97 -2.86 5.38 -8.05
N MET A 98 -3.04 5.97 -6.88
CA MET A 98 -4.21 6.75 -6.49
C MET A 98 -3.73 7.98 -5.72
N ILE A 99 -4.25 9.16 -6.10
CA ILE A 99 -4.01 10.43 -5.40
C ILE A 99 -5.34 10.87 -4.80
N PHE A 100 -5.31 11.13 -3.50
CA PHE A 100 -6.46 11.58 -2.71
C PHE A 100 -6.26 13.02 -2.27
N ASN A 101 -7.37 13.73 -2.07
CA ASN A 101 -7.41 14.97 -1.34
C ASN A 101 -7.15 14.66 0.15
N GLY A 102 -6.03 15.16 0.65
CA GLY A 102 -5.62 14.99 2.05
C GLY A 102 -6.05 16.15 2.95
N SER A 103 -6.53 17.26 2.38
CA SER A 103 -6.89 18.45 3.16
C SER A 103 -7.97 18.13 4.19
N SER A 104 -7.74 18.54 5.43
CA SER A 104 -8.65 18.30 6.56
C SER A 104 -8.93 16.83 6.87
N SER A 105 -8.08 15.92 6.39
CA SER A 105 -8.12 14.51 6.78
C SER A 105 -7.24 14.24 8.01
N THR A 106 -7.45 13.08 8.61
CA THR A 106 -6.53 12.45 9.55
C THR A 106 -5.84 11.28 8.87
N ARG A 107 -4.81 10.72 9.51
CA ARG A 107 -4.12 9.49 9.06
C ARG A 107 -5.09 8.39 8.62
N ASP A 108 -6.26 8.25 9.24
CA ASP A 108 -7.15 7.11 8.96
C ASP A 108 -8.40 7.48 8.15
N THR A 109 -8.60 8.77 7.80
CA THR A 109 -9.83 9.23 7.12
C THR A 109 -9.65 9.67 5.66
N TRP A 110 -8.43 9.81 5.15
CA TRP A 110 -8.18 10.22 3.75
C TRP A 110 -8.53 9.14 2.70
N TYR A 111 -8.57 7.87 3.10
CA TYR A 111 -8.77 6.74 2.18
C TYR A 111 -10.25 6.52 1.88
N GLN A 112 -10.83 7.39 1.07
CA GLN A 112 -12.24 7.35 0.67
C GLN A 112 -12.38 7.59 -0.84
N GLN A 113 -13.33 6.90 -1.47
CA GLN A 113 -13.60 7.02 -2.91
C GLN A 113 -13.88 8.48 -3.35
N THR A 114 -14.64 9.21 -2.53
CA THR A 114 -15.04 10.60 -2.78
C THR A 114 -13.86 11.58 -2.73
N LEU A 115 -12.77 11.21 -2.07
CA LEU A 115 -11.55 12.01 -1.96
C LEU A 115 -10.55 11.75 -3.10
N ILE A 116 -10.83 10.81 -4.02
CA ILE A 116 -9.95 10.56 -5.16
C ILE A 116 -9.89 11.79 -6.08
N LEU A 117 -8.68 12.30 -6.28
CA LEU A 117 -8.36 13.34 -7.25
C LEU A 117 -7.96 12.73 -8.59
N GLU A 118 -7.10 11.71 -8.55
CA GLU A 118 -6.53 11.05 -9.72
C GLU A 118 -6.25 9.56 -9.41
N SER A 119 -6.31 8.69 -10.41
CA SER A 119 -6.00 7.26 -10.27
C SER A 119 -5.67 6.64 -11.62
N SER A 120 -4.82 5.61 -11.60
CA SER A 120 -4.62 4.73 -12.78
C SER A 120 -5.94 4.04 -13.20
N TRP A 121 -6.83 3.78 -12.24
CA TRP A 121 -8.20 3.36 -12.50
C TRP A 121 -9.09 4.59 -12.69
N THR A 122 -9.12 5.12 -13.90
CA THR A 122 -9.81 6.40 -14.21
C THR A 122 -11.33 6.39 -13.96
N LEU A 123 -11.96 5.21 -13.89
CA LEU A 123 -13.40 5.10 -13.55
C LEU A 123 -13.65 5.01 -12.04
N LEU A 124 -12.64 4.69 -11.23
CA LEU A 124 -12.79 4.35 -9.82
C LEU A 124 -13.53 5.42 -9.01
N ARG A 125 -13.27 6.71 -9.28
CA ARG A 125 -13.87 7.82 -8.53
C ARG A 125 -15.41 7.80 -8.57
N ASN A 126 -16.00 7.36 -9.69
CA ASN A 126 -17.44 7.39 -9.93
C ASN A 126 -18.03 5.98 -10.11
N ASP A 127 -17.27 4.92 -9.82
CA ASP A 127 -17.72 3.56 -9.98
C ASP A 127 -18.71 3.19 -8.86
N SER A 128 -20.00 3.17 -9.20
CA SER A 128 -21.09 2.82 -8.28
C SER A 128 -21.11 1.36 -7.87
N ASN A 129 -20.29 0.50 -8.50
CA ASN A 129 -20.20 -0.91 -8.12
C ASN A 129 -19.25 -1.12 -6.93
N VAL A 130 -18.43 -0.13 -6.58
CA VAL A 130 -17.63 -0.16 -5.35
C VAL A 130 -18.56 0.11 -4.17
N VAL A 131 -18.71 -0.87 -3.30
CA VAL A 131 -19.57 -0.74 -2.11
C VAL A 131 -18.77 -0.70 -0.81
N ASP A 132 -17.50 -1.09 -0.86
CA ASP A 132 -16.59 -1.05 0.28
C ASP A 132 -15.26 -0.42 -0.13
N PHE A 133 -14.93 0.72 0.49
CA PHE A 133 -13.69 1.46 0.30
C PHE A 133 -13.17 1.83 1.67
N ASN A 134 -12.42 0.92 2.29
CA ASN A 134 -12.13 0.98 3.72
C ASN A 134 -10.66 0.64 4.01
N PHE A 135 -9.99 1.55 4.73
CA PHE A 135 -8.59 1.40 5.10
C PHE A 135 -8.36 0.26 6.10
N GLN A 136 -9.16 0.21 7.18
CA GLN A 136 -9.11 -0.86 8.18
C GLN A 136 -9.42 -2.22 7.54
N GLY A 137 -10.31 -2.23 6.56
CA GLY A 137 -10.74 -3.41 5.80
C GLY A 137 -11.66 -4.33 6.61
N PHE A 138 -11.54 -5.63 6.36
CA PHE A 138 -12.44 -6.66 6.86
C PHE A 138 -11.70 -7.67 7.75
N LEU A 139 -12.12 -7.73 9.01
CA LEU A 139 -11.55 -8.58 10.07
C LEU A 139 -12.59 -9.56 10.60
N TRP A 140 -12.81 -10.65 9.88
CA TRP A 140 -13.78 -11.67 10.29
C TRP A 140 -13.18 -13.06 10.26
N SER A 141 -13.36 -13.81 11.35
CA SER A 141 -12.96 -15.22 11.44
C SER A 141 -11.50 -15.50 11.04
N GLY A 142 -10.58 -14.58 11.36
CA GLY A 142 -9.16 -14.69 11.03
C GLY A 142 -8.76 -14.15 9.66
N ASN A 143 -9.72 -13.73 8.82
CA ASN A 143 -9.43 -12.99 7.59
C ASN A 143 -8.85 -11.62 7.97
N ASN A 144 -7.70 -11.28 7.40
CA ASN A 144 -7.06 -9.97 7.59
C ASN A 144 -6.94 -9.26 6.25
N ARG A 145 -8.09 -8.88 5.68
CA ARG A 145 -8.16 -8.10 4.44
C ARG A 145 -8.07 -6.62 4.81
N ARG A 146 -7.03 -5.94 4.39
CA ARG A 146 -6.76 -4.53 4.71
C ARG A 146 -6.89 -3.68 3.46
N MET A 147 -7.24 -2.41 3.64
CA MET A 147 -7.29 -1.41 2.57
C MET A 147 -8.06 -1.88 1.35
N VAL A 148 -9.30 -2.27 1.55
CA VAL A 148 -10.12 -2.87 0.52
C VAL A 148 -10.75 -1.79 -0.36
N ILE A 149 -10.83 -2.09 -1.66
CA ILE A 149 -11.68 -1.41 -2.64
C ILE A 149 -12.44 -2.52 -3.36
N CYS A 150 -13.62 -2.86 -2.85
CA CYS A 150 -14.36 -4.06 -3.23
C CYS A 150 -15.75 -3.75 -3.77
N GLY A 151 -16.19 -4.64 -4.65
CA GLY A 151 -17.58 -4.70 -5.09
C GLY A 151 -18.48 -5.38 -4.06
N GLN A 152 -19.75 -5.55 -4.42
CA GLN A 152 -20.75 -6.21 -3.59
C GLN A 152 -20.29 -7.61 -3.16
N TYR A 153 -20.29 -7.86 -1.84
CA TYR A 153 -20.03 -9.19 -1.30
C TYR A 153 -21.11 -10.17 -1.77
N SER A 154 -20.66 -11.25 -2.41
CA SER A 154 -21.52 -12.33 -2.91
C SER A 154 -20.91 -13.72 -2.64
N GLY A 155 -20.06 -13.79 -1.60
CA GLY A 155 -19.26 -14.97 -1.26
C GLY A 155 -17.94 -15.00 -2.02
N CYS A 156 -17.02 -15.88 -1.58
CA CYS A 156 -15.67 -15.99 -2.14
C CYS A 156 -15.62 -16.06 -3.68
N GLY A 157 -16.61 -16.75 -4.28
CA GLY A 157 -16.71 -16.92 -5.74
C GLY A 157 -17.09 -15.66 -6.49
N GLY A 158 -17.73 -14.69 -5.84
CA GLY A 158 -18.13 -13.41 -6.44
C GLY A 158 -17.35 -12.21 -5.91
N ASP A 159 -16.46 -12.41 -4.94
CA ASP A 159 -15.59 -11.36 -4.40
C ASP A 159 -14.81 -10.69 -5.54
N SER A 160 -15.01 -9.38 -5.68
CA SER A 160 -14.39 -8.58 -6.73
C SER A 160 -13.74 -7.34 -6.14
N THR A 161 -12.60 -6.95 -6.69
CA THR A 161 -11.78 -5.88 -6.11
C THR A 161 -11.01 -5.08 -7.16
N TYR A 162 -10.78 -3.80 -6.87
CA TYR A 162 -9.71 -3.01 -7.48
C TYR A 162 -8.41 -3.22 -6.73
N TYR A 163 -8.47 -3.26 -5.40
CA TYR A 163 -7.30 -3.38 -4.54
C TYR A 163 -7.66 -4.02 -3.20
N MET A 164 -6.80 -4.92 -2.73
CA MET A 164 -6.89 -5.53 -1.40
C MET A 164 -5.50 -5.93 -0.93
N ALA A 165 -5.20 -5.69 0.34
CA ALA A 165 -4.03 -6.26 0.99
C ALA A 165 -4.45 -7.44 1.88
N LEU A 166 -3.78 -8.58 1.72
CA LEU A 166 -3.93 -9.74 2.59
C LEU A 166 -2.78 -9.72 3.59
N ASP A 167 -3.09 -9.43 4.85
CA ASP A 167 -2.12 -9.14 5.92
C ASP A 167 -2.03 -10.29 6.94
N SER A 168 -2.17 -11.52 6.44
CA SER A 168 -2.09 -12.80 7.15
C SER A 168 -1.82 -13.90 6.13
N THR A 169 -1.28 -15.04 6.56
CA THR A 169 -1.15 -16.25 5.74
C THR A 169 -2.47 -17.01 5.57
N TYR A 170 -3.52 -16.61 6.30
CA TYR A 170 -4.84 -17.23 6.26
C TYR A 170 -5.92 -16.28 5.71
N ASP A 171 -6.73 -16.79 4.79
CA ASP A 171 -8.05 -16.26 4.44
C ASP A 171 -8.99 -17.42 4.06
N ALA A 172 -10.25 -17.36 4.49
CA ALA A 172 -11.24 -18.41 4.24
C ALA A 172 -11.54 -18.62 2.73
N CYS A 173 -11.20 -17.66 1.87
CA CYS A 173 -11.48 -17.71 0.44
C CYS A 173 -10.30 -18.15 -0.44
N LEU A 174 -9.12 -18.45 0.13
CA LEU A 174 -7.91 -18.77 -0.66
C LEU A 174 -8.12 -19.91 -1.66
N ASP A 175 -8.77 -21.00 -1.24
CA ASP A 175 -9.07 -22.14 -2.12
C ASP A 175 -9.98 -21.74 -3.29
N THR A 176 -10.99 -20.91 -3.01
CA THR A 176 -11.92 -20.43 -4.05
C THR A 176 -11.25 -19.49 -5.04
N TRP A 177 -10.30 -18.69 -4.57
CA TRP A 177 -9.52 -17.77 -5.41
C TRP A 177 -8.35 -18.47 -6.12
N SER A 178 -8.07 -19.73 -5.80
CA SER A 178 -6.87 -20.45 -6.24
C SER A 178 -5.60 -19.64 -5.96
N LEU A 179 -5.51 -19.07 -4.76
CA LEU A 179 -4.42 -18.21 -4.32
C LEU A 179 -3.69 -18.83 -3.13
N ALA A 180 -2.36 -18.83 -3.16
CA ALA A 180 -1.53 -19.22 -2.03
C ALA A 180 -0.80 -18.00 -1.46
N ILE A 181 -0.73 -17.92 -0.12
CA ILE A 181 -0.04 -16.85 0.61
C ILE A 181 0.99 -17.50 1.53
N PRO A 182 2.17 -17.88 1.00
CA PRO A 182 3.20 -18.47 1.83
C PRO A 182 3.72 -17.45 2.86
N ASN A 183 3.85 -16.19 2.46
CA ASN A 183 4.29 -15.09 3.30
C ASN A 183 3.40 -13.85 3.08
N PHE A 184 3.23 -13.04 4.12
CA PHE A 184 2.38 -11.83 4.08
C PHE A 184 3.20 -10.54 4.33
N PRO A 185 2.68 -9.34 4.00
CA PRO A 185 1.44 -9.08 3.26
C PRO A 185 1.53 -9.44 1.78
N VAL A 186 0.39 -9.68 1.15
CA VAL A 186 0.22 -9.77 -0.30
C VAL A 186 -0.71 -8.66 -0.77
N PHE A 187 -0.29 -7.92 -1.80
CA PHE A 187 -1.08 -6.83 -2.37
C PHE A 187 -1.70 -7.27 -3.70
N LEU A 188 -3.02 -7.42 -3.72
CA LEU A 188 -3.80 -7.73 -4.90
C LEU A 188 -4.32 -6.44 -5.52
N TYR A 189 -4.28 -6.37 -6.85
CA TYR A 189 -4.81 -5.23 -7.58
C TYR A 189 -5.41 -5.64 -8.92
N SER A 190 -6.37 -4.86 -9.43
CA SER A 190 -6.96 -5.03 -10.75
C SER A 190 -6.01 -4.50 -11.84
N PRO A 191 -5.62 -5.30 -12.84
CA PRO A 191 -4.85 -4.81 -13.98
C PRO A 191 -5.71 -4.04 -14.99
N TRP A 192 -7.02 -3.93 -14.77
CA TRP A 192 -7.94 -3.22 -15.65
C TRP A 192 -8.61 -2.05 -14.94
N ASN A 193 -9.18 -1.15 -15.73
CA ASN A 193 -9.96 -0.03 -15.23
C ASN A 193 -11.39 -0.44 -14.80
N ARG A 194 -11.50 -1.49 -13.99
CA ARG A 194 -12.74 -2.05 -13.42
C ARG A 194 -12.45 -3.02 -12.27
N LEU A 195 -13.47 -3.34 -11.48
CA LEU A 195 -13.46 -4.45 -10.54
C LEU A 195 -13.16 -5.79 -11.24
N VAL A 196 -12.43 -6.66 -10.55
CA VAL A 196 -12.08 -8.00 -11.02
C VAL A 196 -12.52 -9.03 -10.01
N THR A 197 -13.24 -10.05 -10.48
CA THR A 197 -13.60 -11.20 -9.66
C THR A 197 -12.36 -12.05 -9.38
N LEU A 198 -12.08 -12.30 -8.10
CA LEU A 198 -10.89 -13.01 -7.63
C LEU A 198 -10.90 -14.51 -7.99
N SER A 199 -12.08 -15.12 -8.07
CA SER A 199 -12.26 -16.53 -8.44
C SER A 199 -12.14 -16.80 -9.94
N SER A 200 -12.39 -15.78 -10.79
CA SER A 200 -12.30 -15.92 -12.24
C SER A 200 -10.85 -15.75 -12.67
N GLN A 201 -9.98 -16.67 -12.26
CA GLN A 201 -8.66 -16.75 -12.87
C GLN A 201 -8.84 -17.27 -14.31
N PRO A 202 -8.47 -16.51 -15.34
CA PRO A 202 -8.34 -17.08 -16.66
C PRO A 202 -7.16 -18.04 -16.62
N THR A 203 -7.43 -19.29 -16.99
CA THR A 203 -6.43 -20.30 -17.28
C THR A 203 -5.48 -19.75 -18.35
N GLY A 204 -4.33 -19.26 -17.91
CA GLY A 204 -3.32 -18.64 -18.75
C GLY A 204 -3.42 -17.11 -18.84
N ARG A 205 -2.45 -16.45 -18.20
CA ARG A 205 -1.94 -15.08 -18.50
C ARG A 205 -2.65 -13.81 -18.01
N SER A 206 -3.85 -13.81 -17.41
CA SER A 206 -4.55 -12.51 -17.19
C SER A 206 -4.74 -11.98 -15.75
N LEU A 207 -4.22 -12.70 -14.75
CA LEU A 207 -3.59 -12.05 -13.60
C LEU A 207 -2.16 -12.54 -13.62
N ARG A 208 -1.19 -11.67 -13.89
CA ARG A 208 0.15 -11.95 -13.39
C ARG A 208 0.00 -11.94 -11.87
N SER A 209 -0.30 -13.10 -11.30
CA SER A 209 0.15 -13.47 -9.97
C SER A 209 1.68 -13.48 -9.97
N THR A 210 2.27 -12.31 -10.20
CA THR A 210 3.60 -12.05 -9.70
C THR A 210 3.39 -11.73 -8.23
N ILE A 211 3.31 -12.80 -7.44
CA ILE A 211 4.09 -12.84 -6.20
C ILE A 211 5.56 -12.68 -6.65
N THR A 212 5.94 -11.44 -6.96
CA THR A 212 7.31 -10.95 -6.93
C THR A 212 7.18 -9.57 -6.34
N GLN A 213 7.44 -9.49 -5.04
CA GLN A 213 7.66 -8.27 -4.26
C GLN A 213 6.89 -7.06 -4.79
N VAL A 214 5.56 -7.07 -4.67
CA VAL A 214 4.82 -5.82 -4.85
C VAL A 214 5.06 -4.98 -3.61
N GLN A 215 5.56 -3.77 -3.81
CA GLN A 215 5.75 -2.82 -2.72
C GLN A 215 4.64 -1.79 -2.77
N ARG A 216 4.08 -1.46 -1.61
CA ARG A 216 3.14 -0.36 -1.48
C ARG A 216 3.84 0.81 -0.86
N ILE A 217 3.68 1.98 -1.47
CA ILE A 217 4.35 3.20 -1.05
C ILE A 217 3.29 4.27 -0.89
N ILE A 218 3.24 4.87 0.30
CA ILE A 218 2.41 6.02 0.59
C ILE A 218 3.32 7.23 0.69
N ASN A 219 3.05 8.20 -0.16
CA ASN A 219 3.71 9.49 -0.11
C ASN A 219 2.68 10.59 0.19
N LEU A 220 3.10 11.65 0.86
CA LEU A 220 2.29 12.83 1.16
C LEU A 220 2.83 14.03 0.41
N LYS A 221 1.94 14.86 -0.14
CA LYS A 221 2.31 16.20 -0.59
C LYS A 221 1.93 17.18 0.49
N LEU A 222 2.93 17.82 1.09
CA LEU A 222 2.76 18.85 2.09
C LEU A 222 2.31 20.16 1.42
N GLY A 223 1.52 20.95 2.15
CA GLY A 223 0.98 22.24 1.72
C GLY A 223 1.68 23.46 2.26
#